data_AF-A0A351ZZX3-F1
#
_entry.id   AF-A0A351ZZX3-F1
#
_cell.length_a   1.000
_cell.length_b   1.000
_cell.length_c   1.000
_cell.angle_alpha   90.00
_cell.angle_beta   90.00
_cell.angle_gamma   90.00
#
_symmetry.space_group_name_H-M   'P 1'
#
loop_
_entity.id
_entity.type
_entity.pdbx_description
1 polymer ?
#
loop_
_entity_poly.entity_id
_entity_poly.type
_entity_poly.pdbx_seq_one_letter_code
_entity_poly.pdbx_strand_id
1 'polypeptide(L)'
;MNCYRPYALWLGLFGIALLNTSCDNLEQDGQRLVTTYARVLVERQTGVDSATAARHIDSIIKASGYTVEEFEQQLRSHGTTPQSLRSFYDSVSTELGRMRSDSTR
;
A
#
# COMPACT_ATOMS: atom_id res chain seq x y z
N MET A 1 17.22 -5.86 3.47
CA MET A 1 18.32 -4.91 3.20
C MET A 1 18.65 -4.24 4.51
N ASN A 2 19.83 -4.54 5.08
CA ASN A 2 20.22 -4.18 6.44
C ASN A 2 20.75 -2.74 6.50
N CYS A 3 20.11 -1.89 7.30
CA CYS A 3 20.67 -0.60 7.72
C CYS A 3 21.85 -0.84 8.69
N TYR A 4 23.07 -0.65 8.21
CA TYR A 4 24.27 -0.62 9.05
C TYR A 4 24.33 0.71 9.84
N ARG A 5 24.38 0.62 11.18
CA ARG A 5 24.74 1.71 12.10
C ARG A 5 26.23 1.59 12.46
N PRO A 6 27.10 2.55 12.12
CA PRO A 6 28.34 2.74 12.85
C PRO A 6 28.15 3.87 13.86
N TYR A 7 28.09 3.50 15.14
CA TYR A 7 28.20 4.44 16.26
C TYR A 7 29.69 4.76 16.43
N ALA A 8 30.11 5.91 15.94
CA ALA A 8 31.43 6.49 16.22
C ALA A 8 31.23 7.84 16.91
N LEU A 9 31.25 7.74 18.25
CA LEU A 9 31.84 8.68 19.21
C LEU A 9 32.22 10.10 18.76
N TRP A 10 31.67 11.05 19.52
CA TRP A 10 32.30 12.28 20.00
C TRP A 10 32.31 13.52 19.07
N LEU A 11 31.71 14.60 19.59
CA LEU A 11 31.76 16.01 19.15
C LEU A 11 30.87 16.43 17.98
N GLY A 12 29.79 17.15 18.30
CA GLY A 12 29.02 17.91 17.31
C GLY A 12 27.64 18.29 17.82
N LEU A 13 27.59 19.15 18.83
CA LEU A 13 26.38 19.88 19.21
C LEU A 13 25.79 20.60 17.97
N PHE A 14 24.46 20.56 17.88
CA PHE A 14 23.62 21.34 16.96
C PHE A 14 23.62 20.91 15.48
N GLY A 15 22.51 20.29 15.07
CA GLY A 15 22.07 20.24 13.69
C GLY A 15 22.15 18.86 13.09
N ILE A 16 21.01 18.16 13.09
CA ILE A 16 20.44 17.31 12.01
C ILE A 16 19.52 16.31 12.74
N ALA A 17 18.32 16.76 13.09
CA ALA A 17 17.26 15.95 13.67
C ALA A 17 15.99 16.01 12.81
N LEU A 18 16.12 16.09 11.49
CA LEU A 18 14.97 16.26 10.57
C LEU A 18 14.90 15.24 9.42
N LEU A 19 15.70 14.18 9.42
CA LEU A 19 15.71 13.19 8.33
C LEU A 19 14.81 11.96 8.55
N ASN A 20 14.00 11.91 9.62
CA ASN A 20 13.18 10.72 9.93
C ASN A 20 11.68 10.84 9.64
N THR A 21 11.15 11.99 9.22
CA THR A 21 9.69 12.16 8.97
C THR A 21 9.23 11.69 7.58
N SER A 22 10.14 11.44 6.64
CA SER A 22 9.75 11.09 5.26
C SER A 22 9.46 9.60 5.04
N CYS A 23 9.85 8.71 5.95
CA CYS A 23 9.53 7.28 5.84
C CYS A 23 8.05 6.99 6.17
N ASP A 24 7.50 7.68 7.16
CA ASP A 24 6.15 7.41 7.66
C ASP A 24 5.08 7.68 6.60
N ASN A 25 5.23 8.78 5.85
CA ASN A 25 4.32 9.16 4.77
C ASN A 25 4.38 8.17 3.59
N LEU A 26 5.57 7.67 3.25
CA LEU A 26 5.77 6.68 2.19
C LEU A 26 5.18 5.31 2.56
N GLU A 27 5.32 4.91 3.81
CA GLU A 27 4.72 3.69 4.34
C GLU A 27 3.20 3.78 4.38
N GLN A 28 2.65 4.93 4.80
CA GLN A 28 1.22 5.18 4.86
C GLN A 28 0.55 5.20 3.48
N ASP A 29 1.15 5.82 2.47
CA ASP A 29 0.65 5.80 1.09
C ASP A 29 0.69 4.39 0.48
N GLY A 30 1.78 3.65 0.74
CA GLY A 30 1.91 2.25 0.31
C GLY A 30 0.86 1.34 0.95
N GLN A 31 0.64 1.48 2.26
CA GLN A 31 -0.38 0.74 3.01
C GLN A 31 -1.78 1.02 2.45
N ARG A 32 -2.08 2.29 2.17
CA ARG A 32 -3.37 2.71 1.59
C ARG A 32 -3.60 2.06 0.22
N LEU A 33 -2.60 2.09 -0.67
CA LEU A 33 -2.69 1.44 -1.99
C LEU A 33 -2.95 -0.07 -1.86
N VAL A 34 -2.22 -0.74 -0.96
CA VAL A 34 -2.38 -2.18 -0.67
C VAL A 34 -3.79 -2.50 -0.18
N THR A 35 -4.30 -1.76 0.80
CA THR A 35 -5.66 -1.95 1.35
C THR A 35 -6.73 -1.69 0.30
N THR A 36 -6.60 -0.64 -0.51
CA THR A 36 -7.55 -0.33 -1.59
C THR A 36 -7.57 -1.46 -2.62
N TYR A 37 -6.41 -1.93 -3.07
CA TYR A 37 -6.33 -3.03 -4.04
C TYR A 37 -6.88 -4.35 -3.48
N ALA A 38 -6.61 -4.66 -2.21
CA ALA A 38 -7.20 -5.81 -1.53
C ALA A 38 -8.75 -5.75 -1.52
N ARG A 39 -9.35 -4.60 -1.20
CA ARG A 39 -10.82 -4.42 -1.26
C ARG A 39 -11.38 -4.59 -2.67
N VAL A 40 -10.68 -4.08 -3.68
CA VAL A 40 -11.06 -4.26 -5.09
C VAL A 40 -11.07 -5.74 -5.46
N LEU A 41 -10.09 -6.53 -5.01
CA LEU A 41 -10.06 -7.97 -5.25
C LEU A 41 -11.21 -8.70 -4.57
N VAL A 42 -11.58 -8.31 -3.34
CA VAL A 42 -12.74 -8.88 -2.64
C VAL A 42 -14.03 -8.61 -3.42
N GLU A 43 -14.28 -7.37 -3.85
CA GLU A 43 -15.47 -7.05 -4.65
C GLU A 43 -15.49 -7.78 -5.99
N ARG A 44 -14.34 -7.97 -6.64
CA ARG A 44 -14.26 -8.75 -7.88
C ARG A 44 -14.57 -10.23 -7.67
N GLN A 45 -14.27 -10.77 -6.49
CA GLN A 45 -14.55 -12.15 -6.15
C GLN A 45 -16.02 -12.37 -5.79
N THR A 46 -16.68 -11.37 -5.19
CA THR A 46 -18.07 -11.44 -4.74
C THR A 46 -19.08 -10.96 -5.78
N GLY A 47 -18.68 -10.07 -6.69
CA GLY A 47 -19.53 -9.47 -7.71
C GLY A 47 -19.86 -10.43 -8.86
N VAL A 48 -21.09 -10.94 -8.88
CA VAL A 48 -21.63 -11.76 -9.99
C VAL A 48 -22.00 -10.90 -11.21
N ASP A 49 -22.32 -9.62 -10.98
CA ASP A 49 -22.67 -8.63 -12.03
C ASP A 49 -21.52 -7.65 -12.28
N SER A 50 -20.98 -7.67 -13.49
CA SER A 50 -19.77 -6.92 -13.85
C SER A 50 -19.97 -5.39 -13.85
N ALA A 51 -21.18 -4.90 -14.18
CA ALA A 51 -21.49 -3.48 -14.21
C ALA A 51 -21.66 -2.90 -12.80
N THR A 52 -22.34 -3.62 -11.91
CA THR A 52 -22.51 -3.26 -10.50
C THR A 52 -21.18 -3.34 -9.77
N ALA A 53 -20.39 -4.40 -10.01
CA ALA A 53 -19.04 -4.52 -9.46
C ALA A 53 -18.14 -3.37 -9.90
N ALA A 54 -18.20 -2.94 -11.16
CA ALA A 54 -17.40 -1.81 -11.65
C ALA A 54 -17.74 -0.50 -10.91
N ARG A 55 -19.02 -0.23 -10.63
CA ARG A 55 -19.42 0.95 -9.85
C ARG A 55 -18.97 0.88 -8.40
N HIS A 56 -19.06 -0.30 -7.78
CA HIS A 56 -18.57 -0.50 -6.41
C HIS A 56 -17.05 -0.33 -6.31
N ILE A 57 -16.30 -0.86 -7.29
CA ILE A 57 -14.85 -0.69 -7.38
C ILE A 57 -14.48 0.78 -7.51
N ASP A 58 -15.15 1.53 -8.40
CA ASP A 58 -14.96 2.98 -8.52
C ASP A 58 -15.24 3.71 -7.20
N SER A 59 -16.33 3.33 -6.51
CA SER A 59 -16.65 3.88 -5.19
C SER A 59 -15.58 3.57 -4.14
N ILE A 60 -15.00 2.37 -4.14
CA ILE A 60 -13.93 1.98 -3.19
C ILE A 60 -12.66 2.78 -3.44
N ILE A 61 -12.29 2.96 -4.71
CA ILE A 61 -11.10 3.73 -5.10
C ILE A 61 -11.28 5.19 -4.67
N LYS A 62 -12.44 5.79 -4.95
CA LYS A 62 -12.78 7.16 -4.54
C LYS A 62 -12.89 7.32 -3.03
N ALA A 63 -13.49 6.38 -2.31
CA ALA A 63 -13.57 6.39 -0.86
C ALA A 63 -12.18 6.26 -0.21
N SER A 64 -11.28 5.57 -0.89
CA SER A 64 -9.87 5.53 -0.52
C SER A 64 -9.14 6.81 -0.89
N GLY A 65 -9.79 7.82 -1.49
CA GLY A 65 -9.25 9.13 -1.86
C GLY A 65 -8.28 9.12 -3.04
N TYR A 66 -8.42 8.15 -3.95
CA TYR A 66 -7.74 8.13 -5.24
C TYR A 66 -8.73 8.43 -6.36
N THR A 67 -8.25 8.99 -7.47
CA THR A 67 -8.93 8.82 -8.76
C THR A 67 -8.59 7.46 -9.37
N VAL A 68 -9.41 6.97 -10.30
CA VAL A 68 -9.15 5.70 -10.99
C VAL A 68 -7.82 5.75 -11.74
N GLU A 69 -7.54 6.87 -12.42
CA GLU A 69 -6.29 7.06 -13.17
C GLU A 69 -5.06 7.04 -12.27
N GLU A 70 -5.10 7.75 -11.13
CA GLU A 70 -4.00 7.76 -10.16
C GLU A 70 -3.77 6.37 -9.57
N PHE A 71 -4.85 5.66 -9.22
CA PHE A 71 -4.77 4.31 -8.68
C PHE A 71 -4.11 3.35 -9.66
N GLU A 72 -4.52 3.36 -10.94
CA GLU A 72 -3.89 2.54 -11.97
C GLU A 72 -2.44 2.91 -12.23
N GLN A 73 -2.12 4.21 -12.22
CA GLN A 73 -0.76 4.69 -12.41
C GLN A 73 0.16 4.21 -11.28
N GLN A 74 -0.30 4.28 -10.03
CA GLN A 74 0.44 3.73 -8.90
C GLN A 74 0.57 2.22 -8.99
N LEU A 75 -0.50 1.50 -9.34
CA LEU A 75 -0.41 0.05 -9.51
C LEU A 75 0.60 -0.34 -10.59
N ARG A 76 0.63 0.41 -11.71
CA ARG A 76 1.62 0.23 -12.78
C ARG A 76 3.04 0.54 -12.34
N SER A 77 3.26 1.56 -11.50
CA SER A 77 4.60 1.91 -11.00
C SER A 77 5.21 0.76 -10.19
N HIS A 78 4.42 0.07 -9.37
CA HIS A 78 4.83 -1.12 -8.63
C HIS A 78 5.05 -2.35 -9.53
N GLY A 79 4.40 -2.40 -10.69
CA GLY A 79 4.59 -3.47 -11.69
C GLY A 79 5.82 -3.34 -12.59
N THR A 80 6.59 -2.26 -12.47
CA THR A 80 7.75 -2.01 -13.35
C THR A 80 8.94 -2.94 -13.11
N THR A 81 9.10 -3.46 -11.89
CA THR A 81 10.19 -4.38 -11.55
C THR A 81 9.63 -5.65 -10.88
N PRO A 82 10.17 -6.83 -11.20
CA PRO A 82 9.66 -8.10 -10.67
C PRO A 82 9.75 -8.18 -9.13
N GLN A 83 10.77 -7.56 -8.53
CA GLN A 83 10.92 -7.52 -7.08
C GLN A 83 9.87 -6.62 -6.41
N SER A 84 9.61 -5.42 -6.95
CA SER A 84 8.59 -4.50 -6.43
C SER A 84 7.20 -5.11 -6.55
N LEU A 85 6.90 -5.72 -7.70
CA LEU A 85 5.64 -6.41 -7.94
C LEU A 85 5.42 -7.53 -6.92
N ARG A 86 6.44 -8.38 -6.70
CA ARG A 86 6.35 -9.48 -5.74
C ARG A 86 6.10 -8.96 -4.32
N SER A 87 6.85 -7.95 -3.90
CA SER A 87 6.69 -7.35 -2.57
C SER A 87 5.29 -6.75 -2.39
N PHE A 88 4.79 -6.04 -3.40
CA PHE A 88 3.45 -5.45 -3.38
C PHE A 88 2.36 -6.51 -3.25
N TYR A 89 2.42 -7.57 -4.06
CA TYR A 89 1.45 -8.67 -3.99
C TYR A 89 1.52 -9.45 -2.67
N ASP A 90 2.70 -9.60 -2.08
CA ASP A 90 2.87 -10.23 -0.76
C ASP A 90 2.17 -9.42 0.34
N SER A 91 2.33 -8.09 0.31
CA SER A 91 1.61 -7.17 1.21
C SER A 91 0.10 -7.23 1.00
N VAL A 92 -0.38 -7.26 -0.24
CA VAL A 92 -1.82 -7.44 -0.57
C VAL A 92 -2.34 -8.76 -0.04
N SER A 93 -1.59 -9.85 -0.22
CA SER A 93 -1.98 -11.19 0.25
C SER A 93 -2.08 -11.25 1.77
N THR A 94 -1.14 -10.59 2.46
CA THR A 94 -1.15 -10.43 3.92
C THR A 94 -2.39 -9.66 4.39
N GLU A 95 -2.70 -8.54 3.74
CA GLU A 95 -3.87 -7.73 4.08
C GLU A 95 -5.19 -8.45 3.80
N LEU A 96 -5.28 -9.22 2.70
CA LEU A 96 -6.44 -10.08 2.43
C LEU A 96 -6.63 -11.15 3.52
N GLY A 97 -5.53 -11.77 3.98
CA GLY A 97 -5.56 -12.71 5.10
C GLY A 97 -6.07 -12.06 6.38
N ARG A 98 -5.64 -10.82 6.65
CA ARG A 98 -6.11 -10.01 7.79
C ARG A 98 -7.61 -9.71 7.68
N MET A 99 -8.09 -9.22 6.53
CA MET A 99 -9.51 -8.92 6.30
C MET A 99 -10.41 -10.14 6.48
N ARG A 100 -9.99 -11.31 5.99
CA ARG A 100 -10.73 -12.57 6.18
C ARG A 100 -10.79 -12.99 7.65
N SER A 101 -9.69 -12.80 8.39
CA SER A 101 -9.61 -13.13 9.81
C SER A 101 -10.48 -12.20 10.67
N ASP A 102 -10.54 -10.93 10.30
CA ASP A 102 -11.39 -9.91 10.94
C ASP A 102 -12.88 -10.21 10.71
N SER A 103 -13.26 -10.62 9.50
CA SER A 103 -14.64 -11.00 9.16
C SER A 103 -15.16 -12.27 9.88
N THR A 104 -14.29 -13.04 10.53
CA THR A 104 -14.66 -14.30 11.23
C THR A 104 -14.80 -14.11 12.75
N ARG A 105 -14.62 -12.88 13.26
CA ARG A 105 -14.71 -12.54 14.69
C ARG A 105 -16.00 -11.78 15.00
#